data_AF-A0A4Q5RAM7-F1
#
_entry.id   AF-A0A4Q5RAM7-F1
#
_cell.length_a   1.000
_cell.length_b   1.000
_cell.length_c   1.000
_cell.angle_alpha   90.00
_cell.angle_beta   90.00
_cell.angle_gamma   90.00
#
_symmetry.space_group_name_H-M   'P 1'
#
loop_
_entity.id
_entity.type
_entity.pdbx_description
1 polymer ?
#
loop_
_entity_poly.entity_id
_entity_poly.type
_entity_poly.pdbx_seq_one_letter_code
_entity_poly.pdbx_strand_id
1 'polypeptide(L)'
;MKQVMMAVFFIAAASVLGTSCARKVTRIDPSEQIDLSGRWNNTDSRMVADEMIETVLRDKWLGNHQEAQQGQKPVVIVGFVSNKSHEHIEAETFVKDVEQSFIKSGRVRLVQGGKKREELRAEKADQQTNASASSMKKFGLEQGADYILQGSINSIVDSQKKKKVVYYKVNLELTNIQSNEVVWIGDKEIAKYIKN
;
A
#
# COMPACT_ATOMS: atom_id res chain seq x y z
N MET A 1 -41.96 -54.29 14.31
CA MET A 1 -42.17 -52.82 14.29
C MET A 1 -41.03 -52.03 14.91
N LYS A 2 -40.53 -52.35 16.12
CA LYS A 2 -39.42 -51.60 16.76
C LYS A 2 -38.11 -51.56 15.95
N GLN A 3 -37.71 -52.66 15.31
CA GLN A 3 -36.48 -52.71 14.51
C GLN A 3 -36.56 -51.92 13.19
N VAL A 4 -37.73 -51.88 12.56
CA VAL A 4 -37.99 -51.06 11.36
C VAL A 4 -37.97 -49.57 11.73
N MET A 5 -38.54 -49.22 12.88
CA MET A 5 -38.56 -47.84 13.39
C MET A 5 -37.16 -47.34 13.76
N MET A 6 -36.28 -48.22 14.25
CA MET A 6 -34.89 -47.91 14.59
C MET A 6 -34.00 -47.75 13.34
N ALA A 7 -34.25 -48.51 12.27
CA ALA A 7 -33.56 -48.38 10.99
C ALA A 7 -33.94 -47.09 10.24
N VAL A 8 -35.22 -46.69 10.29
CA VAL A 8 -35.68 -45.40 9.72
C VAL A 8 -35.06 -44.20 10.45
N PHE A 9 -34.88 -44.31 11.77
CA PHE A 9 -34.22 -43.26 12.56
C PHE A 9 -32.72 -43.13 12.24
N PHE A 10 -32.04 -44.25 11.95
CA PHE A 10 -30.64 -44.24 11.51
C PHE A 10 -30.44 -43.66 10.10
N ILE A 11 -31.38 -43.91 9.18
CA ILE A 11 -31.33 -43.36 7.81
C ILE A 11 -31.65 -41.85 7.81
N ALA A 12 -32.58 -41.39 8.66
CA ALA A 12 -32.88 -39.97 8.84
C ALA A 12 -31.74 -39.20 9.57
N ALA A 13 -31.01 -39.86 10.48
CA ALA A 13 -29.84 -39.29 11.14
C ALA A 13 -28.61 -39.21 10.20
N ALA A 14 -28.48 -40.12 9.24
CA ALA A 14 -27.40 -40.11 8.25
C ALA A 14 -27.55 -39.00 7.18
N SER A 15 -28.77 -38.53 6.92
CA SER A 15 -29.03 -37.43 5.95
C SER A 15 -28.64 -36.03 6.44
N VAL A 16 -28.18 -35.87 7.69
CA VAL A 16 -27.72 -34.57 8.24
C VAL A 16 -26.20 -34.40 8.10
N LEU A 17 -25.49 -35.40 7.57
CA LEU A 17 -24.05 -35.36 7.39
C LEU A 17 -23.69 -34.81 5.99
N GLY A 18 -23.47 -33.50 5.91
CA GLY A 18 -22.58 -32.95 4.89
C GLY A 18 -23.18 -31.98 3.88
N THR A 19 -23.89 -30.93 4.32
CA THR A 19 -23.91 -29.69 3.53
C THR A 19 -22.55 -29.00 3.69
N SER A 20 -21.56 -29.50 2.96
CA SER A 20 -20.34 -28.73 2.71
C SER A 20 -20.77 -27.49 1.94
N CYS A 21 -20.81 -26.33 2.60
CA CYS A 21 -20.94 -25.05 1.92
C CYS A 21 -19.72 -24.90 1.01
N ALA A 22 -19.83 -25.37 -0.23
CA ALA A 22 -18.79 -25.26 -1.21
C ALA A 22 -18.52 -23.76 -1.44
N ARG A 23 -17.38 -23.28 -0.96
CA ARG A 23 -16.94 -21.89 -1.18
C ARG A 23 -16.73 -21.71 -2.68
N LYS A 24 -17.60 -20.92 -3.31
CA LYS A 24 -17.44 -20.52 -4.71
C LYS A 24 -16.46 -19.35 -4.78
N VAL A 25 -15.32 -19.55 -5.44
CA VAL A 25 -14.34 -18.49 -5.70
C VAL A 25 -14.40 -18.16 -7.18
N THR A 26 -14.72 -16.91 -7.50
CA THR A 26 -14.75 -16.38 -8.86
C THR A 26 -13.78 -15.21 -8.98
N ARG A 27 -13.11 -15.11 -10.12
CA ARG A 27 -12.33 -13.92 -10.44
C ARG A 27 -13.30 -12.79 -10.75
N ILE A 28 -12.99 -11.62 -10.23
CA ILE A 28 -13.71 -10.37 -10.44
C ILE A 28 -12.73 -9.34 -10.96
N ASP A 29 -13.25 -8.25 -11.52
CA ASP A 29 -12.43 -7.13 -11.91
C ASP A 29 -11.82 -6.50 -10.64
N PRO A 30 -10.50 -6.27 -10.56
CA PRO A 30 -9.91 -5.59 -9.42
C PRO A 30 -10.54 -4.22 -9.15
N SER A 31 -11.04 -3.53 -10.19
CA SER A 31 -11.65 -2.20 -10.09
C SER A 31 -13.00 -2.20 -9.38
N GLU A 32 -13.69 -3.34 -9.33
CA GLU A 32 -15.00 -3.48 -8.71
C GLU A 32 -14.94 -3.18 -7.20
N GLN A 33 -15.82 -2.29 -6.73
CA GLN A 33 -15.93 -1.96 -5.31
C GLN A 33 -16.71 -3.05 -4.58
N ILE A 34 -16.02 -3.79 -3.70
CA ILE A 34 -16.64 -4.82 -2.86
C ILE A 34 -16.21 -4.65 -1.40
N ASP A 35 -17.20 -4.32 -0.56
CA ASP A 35 -17.03 -4.19 0.89
C ASP A 35 -17.67 -5.39 1.60
N LEU A 36 -16.84 -6.32 2.11
CA LEU A 36 -17.31 -7.53 2.78
C LEU A 36 -17.40 -7.39 4.30
N SER A 37 -16.36 -6.83 4.93
CA SER A 37 -16.19 -6.82 6.39
C SER A 37 -16.14 -5.42 7.00
N GLY A 38 -16.12 -4.38 6.17
CA GLY A 38 -15.84 -3.01 6.59
C GLY A 38 -14.41 -2.75 7.06
N ARG A 39 -13.49 -3.70 6.84
CA ARG A 39 -12.04 -3.53 7.03
C ARG A 39 -11.40 -2.85 5.82
N TRP A 40 -10.13 -2.49 5.93
CA TRP A 40 -9.33 -2.02 4.80
C TRP A 40 -9.35 -3.05 3.66
N ASN A 41 -9.56 -2.57 2.43
CA ASN A 41 -9.60 -3.40 1.22
C ASN A 41 -8.88 -2.73 0.02
N ASN A 42 -8.96 -3.37 -1.14
CA ASN A 42 -8.30 -2.89 -2.36
C ASN A 42 -8.82 -1.51 -2.83
N THR A 43 -10.08 -1.20 -2.53
CA THR A 43 -10.74 0.01 -3.00
C THR A 43 -10.23 1.17 -2.17
N ASP A 44 -10.04 0.97 -0.86
CA ASP A 44 -9.41 1.94 0.03
C ASP A 44 -7.97 2.23 -0.41
N SER A 45 -7.15 1.20 -0.65
CA SER A 45 -5.78 1.37 -1.15
C SER A 45 -5.75 2.17 -2.44
N ARG A 46 -6.64 1.89 -3.38
CA ARG A 46 -6.70 2.61 -4.66
C ARG A 46 -7.14 4.06 -4.48
N MET A 47 -8.20 4.31 -3.71
CA MET A 47 -8.67 5.68 -3.45
C MET A 47 -7.59 6.54 -2.79
N VAL A 48 -6.77 5.95 -1.91
CA VAL A 48 -5.60 6.63 -1.33
C VAL A 48 -4.53 6.86 -2.39
N ALA A 49 -4.17 5.85 -3.17
CA ALA A 49 -3.17 6.00 -4.24
C ALA A 49 -3.56 7.12 -5.21
N ASP A 50 -4.79 7.10 -5.72
CA ASP A 50 -5.29 8.06 -6.72
C ASP A 50 -5.24 9.49 -6.17
N GLU A 51 -5.70 9.71 -4.94
CA GLU A 51 -5.65 11.02 -4.27
C GLU A 51 -4.20 11.51 -4.11
N MET A 52 -3.32 10.65 -3.58
CA MET A 52 -1.92 11.02 -3.32
C MET A 52 -1.19 11.32 -4.63
N ILE A 53 -1.41 10.52 -5.66
CA ILE A 53 -0.84 10.71 -7.00
C ILE A 53 -1.28 12.04 -7.60
N GLU A 54 -2.59 12.30 -7.58
CA GLU A 54 -3.19 13.50 -8.17
C GLU A 54 -2.63 14.75 -7.53
N THR A 55 -2.59 14.78 -6.19
CA THR A 55 -2.16 15.95 -5.43
C THR A 55 -0.65 16.14 -5.51
N VAL A 56 0.16 15.09 -5.29
CA VAL A 56 1.64 15.23 -5.26
C VAL A 56 2.23 15.64 -6.61
N LEU A 57 1.67 15.20 -7.74
CA LEU A 57 2.21 15.53 -9.07
C LEU A 57 1.75 16.89 -9.61
N ARG A 58 0.65 17.44 -9.07
CA ARG A 58 0.06 18.71 -9.50
C ARG A 58 0.47 19.89 -8.64
N ASP A 59 0.95 19.65 -7.43
CA ASP A 59 1.35 20.72 -6.54
C ASP A 59 2.64 21.43 -7.02
N LYS A 60 2.83 22.64 -6.49
CA LYS A 60 3.85 23.61 -6.89
C LYS A 60 5.27 23.16 -6.57
N TRP A 61 5.48 22.27 -5.60
CA TRP A 61 6.84 21.83 -5.22
C TRP A 61 7.63 21.30 -6.43
N LEU A 62 6.95 20.61 -7.35
CA LEU A 62 7.58 20.04 -8.53
C LEU A 62 8.01 21.12 -9.52
N GLY A 63 7.15 22.12 -9.76
CA GLY A 63 7.49 23.27 -10.59
C GLY A 63 8.60 24.12 -9.94
N ASN A 64 8.47 24.42 -8.66
CA ASN A 64 9.45 25.17 -7.88
C ASN A 64 10.84 24.49 -7.91
N HIS A 65 10.90 23.16 -7.79
CA HIS A 65 12.15 22.42 -7.91
C HIS A 65 12.74 22.56 -9.31
N GLN A 66 11.93 22.35 -10.35
CA GLN A 66 12.39 22.45 -11.73
C GLN A 66 12.91 23.86 -12.05
N GLU A 67 12.24 24.91 -11.59
CA GLU A 67 12.70 26.29 -11.75
C GLU A 67 14.03 26.53 -11.01
N ALA A 68 14.13 26.10 -9.74
CA ALA A 68 15.34 26.25 -8.94
C ALA A 68 16.54 25.44 -9.45
N GLN A 69 16.30 24.29 -10.10
CA GLN A 69 17.31 23.35 -10.55
C GLN A 69 17.47 23.30 -12.08
N GLN A 70 17.16 24.41 -12.78
CA GLN A 70 17.38 24.54 -14.23
C GLN A 70 16.73 23.42 -15.07
N GLY A 71 15.51 23.03 -14.70
CA GLY A 71 14.71 22.00 -15.37
C GLY A 71 15.08 20.57 -14.98
N GLN A 72 16.00 20.35 -14.05
CA GLN A 72 16.31 19.01 -13.56
C GLN A 72 15.12 18.38 -12.84
N LYS A 73 14.97 17.07 -13.00
CA LYS A 73 13.91 16.28 -12.36
C LYS A 73 14.33 16.00 -10.91
N PRO A 74 13.43 16.22 -9.93
CA PRO A 74 13.72 15.87 -8.55
C PRO A 74 13.94 14.38 -8.41
N VAL A 75 14.91 14.01 -7.57
CA VAL A 75 15.16 12.65 -7.14
C VAL A 75 14.42 12.40 -5.83
N VAL A 76 13.49 11.46 -5.85
CA VAL A 76 12.62 11.15 -4.71
C VAL A 76 12.87 9.72 -4.23
N ILE A 77 12.92 9.56 -2.92
CA ILE A 77 12.74 8.27 -2.26
C ILE A 77 11.29 8.20 -1.82
N VAL A 78 10.60 7.11 -2.14
CA VAL A 78 9.31 6.80 -1.52
C VAL A 78 9.55 5.77 -0.44
N GLY A 79 9.20 6.09 0.81
CA GLY A 79 9.48 5.18 1.92
C GLY A 79 8.91 5.62 3.27
N PHE A 80 8.63 4.61 4.10
CA PHE A 80 8.22 4.73 5.50
C PHE A 80 6.80 5.26 5.71
N VAL A 81 5.81 4.48 5.26
CA VAL A 81 4.45 4.64 5.77
C VAL A 81 4.28 3.78 7.01
N SER A 82 4.20 4.42 8.18
CA SER A 82 3.97 3.73 9.45
C SER A 82 2.50 3.39 9.62
N ASN A 83 2.19 2.10 9.78
CA ASN A 83 0.85 1.69 10.14
C ASN A 83 0.64 1.84 11.66
N LYS A 84 -0.19 2.82 12.03
CA LYS A 84 -0.65 3.11 13.40
C LYS A 84 -2.13 2.74 13.59
N SER A 85 -2.71 2.00 12.65
CA SER A 85 -4.11 1.58 12.72
C SER A 85 -4.29 0.38 13.66
N HIS A 86 -5.55 0.06 13.96
CA HIS A 86 -5.93 -1.12 14.75
C HIS A 86 -5.86 -2.44 13.95
N GLU A 87 -5.39 -2.42 12.70
CA GLU A 87 -5.28 -3.61 11.88
C GLU A 87 -3.97 -3.68 11.08
N HIS A 88 -3.66 -4.87 10.56
CA HIS A 88 -2.51 -5.06 9.67
C HIS A 88 -2.88 -4.58 8.25
N ILE A 89 -2.46 -3.37 7.91
CA ILE A 89 -2.60 -2.77 6.58
C ILE A 89 -1.25 -2.81 5.89
N GLU A 90 -1.23 -3.35 4.67
CA GLU A 90 -0.05 -3.35 3.81
C GLU A 90 0.02 -2.04 3.01
N ALA A 91 0.80 -1.09 3.52
CA ALA A 91 0.99 0.21 2.88
C ALA A 91 1.71 0.10 1.53
N GLU A 92 2.49 -0.97 1.31
CA GLU A 92 3.18 -1.19 0.03
C GLU A 92 2.20 -1.18 -1.16
N THR A 93 0.94 -1.58 -0.94
CA THR A 93 -0.08 -1.62 -2.00
C THR A 93 -0.27 -0.27 -2.71
N PHE A 94 -0.52 0.82 -1.97
CA PHE A 94 -0.70 2.14 -2.57
C PHE A 94 0.61 2.89 -2.77
N VAL A 95 1.63 2.62 -1.95
CA VAL A 95 2.98 3.21 -2.13
C VAL A 95 3.55 2.83 -3.51
N LYS A 96 3.34 1.58 -3.94
CA LYS A 96 3.77 1.12 -5.26
C LYS A 96 3.07 1.84 -6.40
N ASP A 97 1.81 2.19 -6.24
CA ASP A 97 1.07 2.95 -7.25
C ASP A 97 1.60 4.38 -7.37
N VAL A 98 1.94 5.02 -6.23
CA VAL A 98 2.60 6.33 -6.21
C VAL A 98 3.97 6.27 -6.90
N GLU A 99 4.80 5.27 -6.57
CA GLU A 99 6.09 5.05 -7.25
C GLU A 99 5.91 4.87 -8.77
N GLN A 100 4.97 4.04 -9.19
CA GLN A 100 4.69 3.84 -10.61
C GLN A 100 4.28 5.13 -11.30
N SER A 101 3.45 5.95 -10.65
CA SER A 101 3.00 7.22 -11.21
C SER A 101 4.15 8.21 -11.38
N PHE A 102 5.08 8.28 -10.41
CA PHE A 102 6.29 9.08 -10.57
C PHE A 102 7.10 8.67 -11.79
N ILE A 103 7.33 7.37 -12.01
CA ILE A 103 8.02 6.88 -13.21
C ILE A 103 7.23 7.19 -14.49
N LYS A 104 5.92 6.89 -14.52
CA LYS A 104 5.06 7.10 -15.69
C LYS A 104 4.94 8.57 -16.08
N SER A 105 4.93 9.48 -15.09
CA SER A 105 4.90 10.92 -15.34
C SER A 105 6.12 11.41 -16.10
N GLY A 106 7.26 10.73 -15.97
CA GLY A 106 8.53 11.17 -16.50
C GLY A 106 9.07 12.47 -15.89
N ARG A 107 8.41 13.04 -14.86
CA ARG A 107 8.80 14.32 -14.24
C ARG A 107 9.64 14.14 -12.97
N VAL A 108 9.66 12.93 -12.41
CA VAL A 108 10.36 12.59 -11.17
C VAL A 108 11.30 11.43 -11.41
N ARG A 109 12.48 11.44 -10.78
CA ARG A 109 13.39 10.30 -10.73
C ARG A 109 13.21 9.58 -9.40
N LEU A 110 13.13 8.26 -9.40
CA LEU A 110 13.04 7.48 -8.17
C LEU A 110 14.32 6.74 -7.86
N VAL A 111 14.66 6.70 -6.58
CA VAL A 111 15.74 5.87 -6.04
C VAL A 111 15.22 5.03 -4.88
N GLN A 112 15.77 3.82 -4.74
CA GLN A 112 15.36 2.90 -3.67
C GLN A 112 15.76 3.44 -2.29
N GLY A 113 14.91 3.23 -1.29
CA GLY A 113 15.15 3.58 0.11
C GLY A 113 15.02 2.37 1.04
N GLY A 114 15.34 2.58 2.33
CA GLY A 114 15.18 1.58 3.40
C GLY A 114 15.81 0.22 3.06
N LYS A 115 15.08 -0.85 3.40
CA LYS A 115 15.52 -2.25 3.22
C LYS A 115 15.91 -2.60 1.78
N LYS A 116 15.17 -2.10 0.78
CA LYS A 116 15.47 -2.34 -0.65
C LYS A 116 16.83 -1.77 -1.05
N ARG A 117 17.22 -0.63 -0.47
CA ARG A 117 18.56 -0.06 -0.68
C ARG A 117 19.65 -0.91 -0.05
N GLU A 118 19.41 -1.45 1.13
CA GLU A 118 20.35 -2.34 1.82
C GLU A 118 20.57 -3.64 1.01
N GLU A 119 19.50 -4.24 0.51
CA GLU A 119 19.55 -5.40 -0.39
C GLU A 119 20.35 -5.09 -1.67
N LEU A 120 20.14 -3.93 -2.29
CA LEU A 120 20.93 -3.51 -3.46
C LEU A 120 22.41 -3.26 -3.16
N ARG A 121 22.74 -2.78 -1.95
CA ARG A 121 24.13 -2.61 -1.53
C ARG A 121 24.82 -3.95 -1.28
N ALA A 122 24.09 -4.92 -0.71
CA ALA A 122 24.58 -6.29 -0.55
C ALA A 122 24.84 -6.95 -1.91
N GLU A 123 23.90 -6.82 -2.86
CA GLU A 123 24.08 -7.29 -4.24
C GLU A 123 25.29 -6.64 -4.93
N LYS A 124 25.48 -5.32 -4.76
CA LYS A 124 26.64 -4.60 -5.30
C LYS A 124 27.96 -5.09 -4.68
N ALA A 125 27.94 -5.52 -3.42
CA ALA A 125 29.09 -6.11 -2.74
C ALA A 125 29.46 -7.47 -3.35
N ASP A 126 28.47 -8.34 -3.57
CA ASP A 126 28.67 -9.62 -4.25
C ASP A 126 29.27 -9.43 -5.65
N GLN A 127 28.76 -8.46 -6.40
CA GLN A 127 29.27 -8.11 -7.72
C GLN A 127 30.74 -7.65 -7.72
N GLN A 128 31.30 -7.18 -6.59
CA GLN A 128 32.73 -6.83 -6.56
C GLN A 128 33.65 -8.04 -6.75
N THR A 129 33.17 -9.23 -6.41
CA THR A 129 33.93 -10.47 -6.53
C THR A 129 33.55 -11.22 -7.81
N ASN A 130 32.27 -11.17 -8.20
CA ASN A 130 31.73 -12.06 -9.23
C ASN A 130 31.52 -11.40 -10.60
N ALA A 131 31.40 -10.07 -10.68
CA ALA A 131 31.17 -9.38 -11.95
C ALA A 131 32.49 -9.13 -12.70
N SER A 132 32.44 -9.03 -14.03
CA SER A 132 33.61 -8.62 -14.80
C SER A 132 33.99 -7.16 -14.49
N ALA A 133 35.27 -6.84 -14.63
CA ALA A 133 35.76 -5.48 -14.41
C ALA A 133 35.06 -4.43 -15.31
N SER A 134 34.57 -4.82 -16.49
CA SER A 134 33.87 -3.93 -17.42
C SER A 134 32.41 -3.65 -17.05
N SER A 135 31.74 -4.54 -16.32
CA SER A 135 30.34 -4.37 -15.91
C SER A 135 30.15 -3.95 -14.45
N MET A 136 31.15 -4.23 -13.60
CA MET A 136 31.13 -3.96 -12.16
C MET A 136 30.82 -2.49 -11.84
N LYS A 137 29.93 -2.26 -10.87
CA LYS A 137 29.54 -0.92 -10.42
C LYS A 137 30.33 -0.52 -9.17
N LYS A 138 30.70 0.76 -9.08
CA LYS A 138 31.44 1.31 -7.94
C LYS A 138 30.52 1.60 -6.77
N PHE A 139 31.05 1.44 -5.55
CA PHE A 139 30.43 1.97 -4.34
C PHE A 139 30.48 3.50 -4.29
N GLY A 140 29.59 4.10 -3.48
CA GLY A 140 29.56 5.55 -3.26
C GLY A 140 28.99 6.39 -4.40
N LEU A 141 28.57 5.78 -5.52
CA LEU A 141 27.97 6.47 -6.67
C LEU A 141 26.45 6.30 -6.73
N GLU A 142 25.80 6.10 -5.58
CA GLU A 142 24.34 6.11 -5.52
C GLU A 142 23.84 7.53 -5.74
N GLN A 143 22.78 7.68 -6.54
CA GLN A 143 22.15 8.97 -6.73
C GLN A 143 21.54 9.43 -5.40
N GLY A 144 21.97 10.59 -4.91
CA GLY A 144 21.36 11.26 -3.77
C GLY A 144 19.93 11.70 -4.10
N ALA A 145 19.03 11.56 -3.13
CA ALA A 145 17.66 12.04 -3.24
C ALA A 145 17.56 13.48 -2.73
N ASP A 146 16.74 14.27 -3.40
CA ASP A 146 16.38 15.63 -3.01
C ASP A 146 15.24 15.61 -1.99
N TYR A 147 14.30 14.67 -2.16
CA TYR A 147 13.13 14.53 -1.30
C TYR A 147 12.89 13.10 -0.84
N ILE A 148 12.20 12.99 0.29
CA ILE A 148 11.66 11.74 0.82
C ILE A 148 10.15 11.88 1.02
N LEU A 149 9.39 10.94 0.46
CA LEU A 149 7.95 10.81 0.66
C LEU A 149 7.70 9.75 1.74
N GLN A 150 7.13 10.16 2.87
CA GLN A 150 6.90 9.33 4.05
C GLN A 150 5.52 9.61 4.65
N GLY A 151 5.06 8.81 5.62
CA GLY A 151 3.73 9.03 6.17
C GLY A 151 3.24 8.05 7.21
N SER A 152 1.93 8.07 7.45
CA SER A 152 1.30 7.12 8.37
C SER A 152 -0.15 6.81 8.01
N ILE A 153 -0.60 5.64 8.46
CA ILE A 153 -2.01 5.21 8.39
C ILE A 153 -2.52 5.16 9.82
N ASN A 154 -3.59 5.89 10.11
CA ASN A 154 -4.23 5.95 11.42
C ASN A 154 -5.66 5.45 11.29
N SER A 155 -6.25 5.01 12.40
CA SER A 155 -7.65 4.60 12.41
C SER A 155 -8.34 4.88 13.73
N ILE A 156 -9.64 5.14 13.68
CA ILE A 156 -10.51 5.29 14.85
C ILE A 156 -11.67 4.32 14.69
N VAL A 157 -11.98 3.56 15.73
CA VAL A 157 -13.12 2.64 15.75
C VAL A 157 -14.10 3.12 16.79
N ASP A 158 -15.34 3.37 16.36
CA ASP A 158 -16.47 3.64 17.24
C ASP A 158 -17.52 2.53 17.06
N SER A 159 -18.08 2.03 18.16
CA SER A 159 -19.08 0.97 18.08
C SER A 159 -20.11 1.06 19.20
N GLN A 160 -21.38 0.88 18.83
CA GLN A 160 -22.49 0.82 19.77
C GLN A 160 -23.54 -0.19 19.29
N LYS A 161 -23.83 -1.21 20.12
CA LYS A 161 -24.75 -2.31 19.81
C LYS A 161 -24.37 -2.99 18.48
N LYS A 162 -25.27 -2.96 17.49
CA LYS A 162 -25.07 -3.55 16.15
C LYS A 162 -24.51 -2.57 15.12
N LYS A 163 -24.05 -1.40 15.56
CA LYS A 163 -23.52 -0.34 14.70
C LYS A 163 -22.03 -0.18 15.00
N LYS A 164 -21.21 -0.07 13.96
CA LYS A 164 -19.77 0.20 14.05
C LYS A 164 -19.37 1.18 12.97
N VAL A 165 -18.53 2.15 13.29
CA VAL A 165 -17.85 3.03 12.35
C VAL A 165 -16.37 2.75 12.45
N VAL A 166 -15.73 2.52 11.30
CA VAL A 166 -14.28 2.49 11.20
C VAL A 166 -13.85 3.65 10.32
N TYR A 167 -13.07 4.54 10.90
CA TYR A 167 -12.48 5.66 10.22
C TYR A 167 -10.99 5.39 10.01
N TYR A 168 -10.49 5.68 8.82
CA TYR A 168 -9.08 5.61 8.45
C TYR A 168 -8.62 6.97 7.96
N LYS A 169 -7.38 7.33 8.30
CA LYS A 169 -6.72 8.51 7.77
C LYS A 169 -5.31 8.15 7.34
N VAL A 170 -5.03 8.36 6.06
CA VAL A 170 -3.67 8.26 5.51
C VAL A 170 -3.12 9.67 5.36
N ASN A 171 -1.92 9.90 5.89
CA ASN A 171 -1.18 11.14 5.72
C ASN A 171 0.16 10.83 5.07
N LEU A 172 0.48 11.52 3.98
CA LEU A 172 1.79 11.50 3.34
C LEU A 172 2.39 12.90 3.31
N GLU A 173 3.70 12.97 3.47
CA GLU A 173 4.49 14.20 3.49
C GLU A 173 5.71 14.02 2.60
N LEU A 174 5.97 15.03 1.76
CA LEU A 174 7.18 15.11 0.96
C LEU A 174 8.12 16.14 1.59
N THR A 175 9.27 15.67 2.05
CA THR A 175 10.24 16.50 2.79
C THR A 175 11.50 16.66 1.95
N ASN A 176 12.00 17.88 1.82
CA ASN A 176 13.34 18.15 1.30
C ASN A 176 14.38 17.62 2.30
N ILE A 177 15.23 16.69 1.86
CA ILE A 177 16.17 16.00 2.75
C ILE A 177 17.25 16.94 3.29
N GLN A 178 17.64 17.95 2.53
CA GLN A 178 18.71 18.87 2.93
C GLN A 178 18.21 19.94 3.90
N SER A 179 17.04 20.53 3.65
CA SER A 179 16.50 21.63 4.48
C SER A 179 15.55 21.15 5.60
N ASN A 180 15.10 19.90 5.56
CA ASN A 180 14.01 19.36 6.39
C ASN A 180 12.66 20.07 6.19
N GLU A 181 12.50 20.83 5.09
CA GLU A 181 11.26 21.52 4.76
C GLU A 181 10.24 20.52 4.20
N VAL A 182 9.04 20.52 4.77
CA VAL A 182 7.89 19.81 4.18
C VAL A 182 7.35 20.67 3.04
N VAL A 183 7.55 20.21 1.80
CA VAL A 183 7.18 20.95 0.59
C VAL A 183 5.82 20.55 0.04
N TRP A 184 5.28 19.43 0.53
CA TRP A 184 3.95 18.94 0.19
C TRP A 184 3.42 18.05 1.31
N ILE A 185 2.12 18.14 1.57
CA ILE A 185 1.38 17.25 2.47
C ILE A 185 0.07 16.86 1.79
N GLY A 186 -0.27 15.58 1.86
CA GLY A 186 -1.52 15.04 1.32
C GLY A 186 -2.18 14.11 2.32
N ASP A 187 -3.50 14.12 2.33
CA ASP A 187 -4.26 13.21 3.17
C ASP A 187 -5.52 12.66 2.49
N LYS A 188 -5.92 11.48 2.94
CA LYS A 188 -7.15 10.83 2.51
C LYS A 188 -7.82 10.18 3.70
N GLU A 189 -9.10 10.48 3.82
CA GLU A 189 -9.96 9.98 4.89
C GLU A 189 -10.98 8.99 4.31
N ILE A 190 -11.21 7.89 5.02
CA ILE A 190 -12.15 6.85 4.63
C ILE A 190 -12.96 6.47 5.87
N ALA A 191 -14.29 6.55 5.78
CA ALA A 191 -15.18 6.14 6.86
C ALA A 191 -16.12 5.02 6.39
N LYS A 192 -16.17 3.93 7.15
CA LYS A 192 -17.00 2.76 6.85
C LYS A 192 -18.00 2.54 7.97
N TYR A 193 -19.30 2.58 7.62
CA TYR A 193 -20.39 2.23 8.53
C TYR A 193 -20.77 0.77 8.36
N ILE A 194 -20.70 0.01 9.44
CA ILE A 194 -21.03 -1.42 9.50
C ILE A 194 -22.25 -1.61 10.39
N LYS A 195 -23.23 -2.38 9.89
CA LYS A 195 -24.41 -2.79 10.64
C LYS A 195 -24.58 -4.31 10.58
N ASN A 196 -24.63 -4.94 11.76
CA ASN A 196 -24.90 -6.36 11.94
C ASN A 196 -26.41 -6.64 12.13
#